data_AF-A0A6G3MEX1-F1
#
_entry.id   AF-A0A6G3MEX1-F1
#
_cell.length_a   1.000
_cell.length_b   1.000
_cell.length_c   1.000
_cell.angle_alpha   90.00
_cell.angle_beta   90.00
_cell.angle_gamma   90.00
#
_symmetry.space_group_name_H-M   'P 1'
#
loop_
_entity.id
_entity.type
_entity.pdbx_description
1 polymer ?
#
loop_
_entity_poly.entity_id
_entity_poly.type
_entity_poly.pdbx_seq_one_letter_code
_entity_poly.pdbx_strand_id
1 'polypeptide(L)'
;YIGSFRVFEKKNIIMRLFYGEEELTESSIHFSILDISKIDSDFNITTLNNIIVIDQRYIFYLFLPFEEIDDCLWGSIIPPNGKMIFPGIKKYFGEYDNFKKWLGKSGRIYQMEFIPTEEGKYVVNFSFLHHPISGFPKVFKAEKATIKDENNVIINIPQNGEFKIGDLSTIVVDARNVDPGTLKVAIFDPESNQISVDIVQIYWKKESTNKTMSTNHNMFQLNFNMEKPGTHKLSILWNGKKIKGCPFILKAITSLPETCLRSNIVSNAYVNETIKIMIDNIGDLINNLDCMCFDSFHKPIKTVLEPNENEKDSYVLNIIPESPGMHQVEISFFGEQVKGSPFNFNVSYPINAKNVKVYGPGLISGLIDEDKGIIYVQTDQAGSGLLQVAIQGPKNGFKLSVNYNEEEEFEGCPTVTINYQPYMSGLYVINILWSGEHVSSSPFQVYNCNDQNELEEIYCGKIPANYLTVSRSCFQDSFIC
;
A
#
# COMPACT_ATOMS: atom_id res chain seq x y z
N TYR A 1 -64.54 -0.57 25.89
CA TYR A 1 -64.03 -0.90 27.23
C TYR A 1 -63.76 -2.40 27.26
N ILE A 2 -62.52 -2.82 27.53
CA ILE A 2 -62.21 -4.23 27.75
C ILE A 2 -62.63 -4.55 29.19
N GLY A 3 -63.78 -5.21 29.35
CA GLY A 3 -64.24 -5.72 30.64
C GLY A 3 -63.72 -7.13 30.85
N SER A 4 -63.27 -7.45 32.07
CA SER A 4 -63.01 -8.82 32.50
C SER A 4 -64.03 -9.20 33.57
N PHE A 5 -64.54 -10.43 33.52
CA PHE A 5 -65.43 -10.98 34.54
C PHE A 5 -64.95 -12.40 34.88
N ARG A 6 -65.08 -12.76 36.15
CA ARG A 6 -64.62 -14.05 36.69
C ARG A 6 -65.83 -14.93 36.99
N VAL A 7 -65.77 -16.19 36.56
CA VAL A 7 -66.81 -17.19 36.78
C VAL A 7 -66.29 -18.20 37.80
N PHE A 8 -67.02 -18.37 38.90
CA PHE A 8 -66.57 -19.20 40.03
C PHE A 8 -67.18 -20.61 40.06
N GLU A 9 -68.19 -20.92 39.23
CA GLU A 9 -68.82 -22.25 39.15
C GLU A 9 -69.21 -22.62 37.72
N LYS A 10 -69.21 -23.93 37.38
CA LYS A 10 -69.62 -24.45 36.07
C LYS A 10 -71.13 -24.28 35.86
N LYS A 11 -71.55 -23.14 35.32
CA LYS A 11 -72.87 -22.95 34.72
C LYS A 11 -72.70 -22.49 33.28
N ASN A 12 -73.68 -22.82 32.42
CA ASN A 12 -73.75 -22.27 31.07
C ASN A 12 -73.98 -20.76 31.18
N ILE A 13 -73.00 -19.97 30.74
CA ILE A 13 -73.10 -18.51 30.73
C ILE A 13 -73.40 -18.07 29.31
N ILE A 14 -74.44 -17.26 29.17
CA ILE A 14 -74.76 -16.55 27.94
C ILE A 14 -74.39 -15.09 28.18
N MET A 15 -73.47 -14.56 27.37
CA MET A 15 -73.08 -13.16 27.41
C MET A 15 -73.76 -12.38 26.30
N ARG A 16 -74.23 -11.17 26.64
CA ARG A 16 -74.85 -10.22 25.72
C ARG A 16 -74.17 -8.88 25.89
N LEU A 17 -73.76 -8.25 24.79
CA LEU A 17 -73.14 -6.92 24.81
C LEU A 17 -74.13 -5.87 24.37
N PHE A 18 -74.07 -4.70 25.00
CA PHE A 18 -74.92 -3.56 24.70
C PHE A 18 -74.07 -2.33 24.40
N TYR A 19 -74.52 -1.49 23.47
CA TYR A 19 -73.99 -0.15 23.26
C TYR A 19 -75.13 0.86 23.45
N GLY A 20 -75.15 1.54 24.59
CA GLY A 20 -76.35 2.27 25.04
C GLY A 20 -77.44 1.27 25.45
N GLU A 21 -78.65 1.42 24.91
CA GLU A 21 -79.79 0.50 25.16
C GLU A 21 -79.95 -0.59 24.09
N GLU A 22 -79.14 -0.59 23.03
CA GLU A 22 -79.22 -1.59 21.95
C GLU A 22 -78.31 -2.80 22.21
N GLU A 23 -78.85 -4.02 22.07
CA GLU A 23 -78.10 -5.28 22.16
C GLU A 23 -77.34 -5.52 20.84
N LEU A 24 -76.01 -5.62 20.93
CA LEU A 24 -75.15 -5.91 19.80
C LEU A 24 -75.26 -7.41 19.44
N THR A 25 -75.90 -7.69 18.30
CA THR A 25 -76.11 -9.05 17.79
C THR A 25 -75.22 -9.28 16.57
N GLU A 26 -74.03 -9.85 16.83
CA GLU A 26 -72.98 -10.41 15.94
C GLU A 26 -72.87 -9.91 14.48
N SER A 27 -71.71 -9.38 14.05
CA SER A 27 -70.75 -10.21 13.30
C SER A 27 -69.26 -9.79 13.40
N SER A 28 -68.84 -9.06 14.43
CA SER A 28 -67.44 -8.56 14.54
C SER A 28 -66.79 -8.67 15.91
N ILE A 29 -67.34 -9.46 16.83
CA ILE A 29 -66.77 -9.68 18.16
C ILE A 29 -66.23 -11.11 18.26
N HIS A 30 -64.92 -11.27 18.41
CA HIS A 30 -64.27 -12.56 18.68
C HIS A 30 -64.06 -12.72 20.19
N PHE A 31 -64.52 -13.83 20.77
CA PHE A 31 -64.26 -14.20 22.16
C PHE A 31 -63.25 -15.34 22.22
N SER A 32 -62.18 -15.17 23.00
CA SER A 32 -61.22 -16.22 23.30
C SER A 32 -61.35 -16.59 24.77
N ILE A 33 -61.79 -17.82 25.07
CA ILE A 33 -61.84 -18.35 26.44
C ILE A 33 -60.49 -18.98 26.75
N LEU A 34 -59.70 -18.35 27.63
CA LEU A 34 -58.42 -18.90 28.09
C LEU A 34 -58.64 -19.71 29.37
N ASP A 35 -58.47 -21.03 29.31
CA ASP A 35 -58.49 -21.90 30.49
C ASP A 35 -57.14 -21.87 31.21
N ILE A 36 -57.07 -21.01 32.22
CA ILE A 36 -55.86 -20.72 33.01
C ILE A 36 -55.37 -21.97 33.77
N SER A 37 -56.24 -22.95 34.02
CA SER A 37 -55.90 -24.19 34.75
C SER A 37 -54.97 -25.13 33.99
N LYS A 38 -54.79 -24.92 32.67
CA LYS A 38 -53.90 -25.72 31.81
C LYS A 38 -52.49 -25.14 31.64
N ILE A 39 -52.22 -23.94 32.16
CA ILE A 39 -50.91 -23.28 32.05
C ILE A 39 -49.81 -24.07 32.79
N ASP A 40 -50.16 -24.89 33.78
CA ASP A 40 -49.19 -25.61 34.63
C ASP A 40 -48.66 -26.95 34.07
N SER A 41 -49.27 -27.56 33.04
CA SER A 41 -48.93 -28.95 32.66
C SER A 41 -48.11 -29.14 31.39
N ASP A 42 -48.15 -28.21 30.42
CA ASP A 42 -47.47 -28.39 29.11
C ASP A 42 -46.28 -27.43 28.87
N PHE A 43 -46.05 -26.50 29.79
CA PHE A 43 -45.06 -25.45 29.60
C PHE A 43 -43.82 -25.71 30.44
N ASN A 44 -42.89 -26.47 29.86
CA ASN A 44 -41.47 -26.42 30.23
C ASN A 44 -40.97 -24.99 30.03
N ILE A 45 -41.21 -24.12 31.02
CA ILE A 45 -40.57 -22.81 31.14
C ILE A 45 -39.11 -23.10 31.46
N THR A 46 -38.31 -23.29 30.42
CA THR A 46 -36.85 -23.23 30.55
C THR A 46 -36.51 -21.81 30.94
N THR A 47 -36.36 -21.57 32.24
CA THR A 47 -35.69 -20.36 32.69
C THR A 47 -34.26 -20.43 32.18
N LEU A 48 -33.92 -19.62 31.18
CA LEU A 48 -32.52 -19.31 30.94
C LEU A 48 -32.00 -18.74 32.26
N ASN A 49 -31.04 -19.42 32.89
CA ASN A 49 -30.35 -18.96 34.09
C ASN A 49 -29.44 -17.74 33.79
N ASN A 50 -29.86 -16.89 32.85
CA ASN A 50 -29.07 -15.85 32.25
C ASN A 50 -29.50 -14.52 32.86
N ILE A 51 -29.11 -14.30 34.12
CA ILE A 51 -28.91 -12.92 34.58
C ILE A 51 -27.74 -12.41 33.73
N ILE A 52 -28.04 -11.62 32.70
CA ILE A 52 -26.99 -10.93 31.96
C ILE A 52 -26.81 -9.59 32.66
N VAL A 53 -25.61 -9.39 33.21
CA VAL A 53 -25.20 -8.11 33.79
C VAL A 53 -24.49 -7.33 32.69
N ILE A 54 -25.14 -6.30 32.16
CA ILE A 54 -24.56 -5.35 31.20
C ILE A 54 -24.69 -3.97 31.86
N ASP A 55 -23.60 -3.22 32.04
CA ASP A 55 -23.66 -1.84 32.58
C ASP A 55 -24.33 -1.71 33.96
N GLN A 56 -24.05 -2.66 34.88
CA GLN A 56 -24.73 -2.79 36.17
C GLN A 56 -26.25 -3.02 36.07
N ARG A 57 -26.76 -3.27 34.86
CA ARG A 57 -28.15 -3.56 34.58
C ARG A 57 -28.35 -5.06 34.54
N TYR A 58 -29.27 -5.52 35.38
CA TYR A 58 -29.74 -6.88 35.43
C TYR A 58 -30.86 -7.02 34.42
N ILE A 59 -30.61 -7.82 33.39
CA ILE A 59 -31.57 -8.08 32.32
C ILE A 59 -32.18 -9.46 32.51
N PHE A 60 -33.51 -9.51 32.59
CA PHE A 60 -34.29 -10.73 32.70
C PHE A 60 -35.06 -10.96 31.41
N TYR A 61 -34.83 -12.12 30.80
CA TYR A 61 -35.60 -12.58 29.65
C TYR A 61 -36.65 -13.59 30.08
N LEU A 62 -37.89 -13.36 29.66
CA LEU A 62 -39.02 -14.27 29.86
C LEU A 62 -39.57 -14.67 28.49
N PHE A 63 -39.61 -15.97 28.21
CA PHE A 63 -40.27 -16.49 27.02
C PHE A 63 -41.72 -16.86 27.35
N LEU A 64 -42.68 -16.32 26.60
CA LEU A 64 -44.08 -16.70 26.65
C LEU A 64 -44.50 -17.33 25.31
N PRO A 65 -45.20 -18.47 25.33
CA PRO A 65 -45.56 -19.25 24.13
C PRO A 65 -46.77 -18.69 23.37
N PHE A 66 -47.33 -17.55 23.78
CA PHE A 66 -48.54 -16.95 23.20
C PHE A 66 -48.23 -15.60 22.53
N GLU A 67 -48.96 -15.27 21.48
CA GLU A 67 -48.71 -14.06 20.68
C GLU A 67 -49.56 -12.83 21.06
N GLU A 68 -50.45 -12.87 22.06
CA GLU A 68 -51.27 -11.69 22.40
C GLU A 68 -51.50 -11.49 23.90
N ILE A 69 -51.01 -10.32 24.38
CA ILE A 69 -51.61 -9.28 25.25
C ILE A 69 -50.49 -8.73 26.15
N ASP A 70 -49.80 -7.69 25.67
CA ASP A 70 -48.64 -7.09 26.34
C ASP A 70 -49.01 -6.41 27.68
N ASP A 71 -50.29 -6.06 27.89
CA ASP A 71 -50.80 -5.35 29.08
C ASP A 71 -51.04 -6.24 30.31
N CYS A 72 -50.90 -7.55 30.17
CA CYS A 72 -51.24 -8.52 31.21
C CYS A 72 -50.02 -9.10 31.93
N LEU A 73 -48.80 -8.81 31.45
CA LEU A 73 -47.54 -9.24 32.06
C LEU A 73 -47.01 -8.16 33.01
N TRP A 74 -46.80 -8.56 34.27
CA TRP A 74 -46.31 -7.69 35.33
C TRP A 74 -45.00 -8.21 35.90
N GLY A 75 -44.01 -7.33 36.04
CA GLY A 75 -42.72 -7.61 36.66
C GLY A 75 -42.53 -6.73 37.87
N SER A 76 -42.09 -7.30 38.99
CA SER A 76 -41.71 -6.53 40.17
C SER A 76 -40.37 -6.99 40.73
N ILE A 77 -39.67 -6.05 41.34
CA ILE A 77 -38.40 -6.31 42.03
C ILE A 77 -38.53 -5.80 43.47
N ILE A 78 -38.07 -6.60 44.42
CA ILE A 78 -38.03 -6.25 45.84
C ILE A 78 -36.55 -6.13 46.24
N PRO A 79 -36.05 -4.91 46.50
CA PRO A 79 -34.70 -4.66 46.99
C PRO A 79 -34.50 -5.10 48.46
N PRO A 80 -33.26 -5.05 48.98
CA PRO A 80 -32.95 -5.35 50.38
C PRO A 80 -33.73 -4.49 51.39
N ASN A 81 -34.00 -3.23 51.04
CA ASN A 81 -34.83 -2.31 51.84
C ASN A 81 -36.33 -2.67 51.87
N GLY A 82 -36.76 -3.70 51.12
CA GLY A 82 -38.13 -4.20 51.07
C GLY A 82 -39.10 -3.35 50.23
N LYS A 83 -38.68 -2.20 49.68
CA LYS A 83 -39.55 -1.32 48.90
C LYS A 83 -39.68 -1.82 47.46
N MET A 84 -40.80 -2.47 47.17
CA MET A 84 -41.10 -3.00 45.84
C MET A 84 -41.07 -1.92 44.75
N ILE A 85 -40.46 -2.26 43.62
CA ILE A 85 -40.36 -1.43 42.41
C ILE A 85 -40.92 -2.20 41.20
N PHE A 86 -41.38 -1.45 40.20
CA PHE A 86 -41.99 -2.00 38.98
C PHE A 86 -41.21 -1.50 37.75
N PRO A 87 -40.15 -2.20 37.33
CA PRO A 87 -39.43 -1.85 36.11
C PRO A 87 -40.33 -2.07 34.89
N GLY A 88 -40.20 -1.21 33.88
CA GLY A 88 -40.92 -1.39 32.62
C GLY A 88 -40.50 -2.69 31.92
N ILE A 89 -41.47 -3.44 31.40
CA ILE A 89 -41.21 -4.61 30.57
C ILE A 89 -41.27 -4.17 29.11
N LYS A 90 -40.20 -4.47 28.36
CA LYS A 90 -40.14 -4.22 26.92
C LYS A 90 -40.28 -5.54 26.17
N LYS A 91 -41.04 -5.52 25.09
CA LYS A 91 -41.05 -6.61 24.12
C LYS A 91 -39.75 -6.57 23.32
N TYR A 92 -38.99 -7.66 23.33
CA TYR A 92 -37.71 -7.73 22.64
C TYR A 92 -37.91 -8.14 21.18
N PHE A 93 -37.27 -7.42 20.24
CA PHE A 93 -37.42 -7.64 18.79
C PHE A 93 -36.10 -7.98 18.06
N GLY A 94 -35.00 -8.25 18.78
CA GLY A 94 -33.67 -8.54 18.18
C GLY A 94 -33.55 -9.93 17.51
N GLU A 95 -32.54 -10.08 16.62
CA GLU A 95 -32.34 -11.14 15.60
C GLU A 95 -33.06 -12.48 15.87
N TYR A 96 -34.18 -12.61 15.17
CA TYR A 96 -35.27 -13.58 15.35
C TYR A 96 -34.93 -15.06 15.05
N ASP A 97 -33.79 -15.37 14.42
CA ASP A 97 -33.56 -16.68 13.79
C ASP A 97 -32.81 -17.72 14.64
N ASN A 98 -31.91 -17.30 15.54
CA ASN A 98 -31.08 -18.25 16.29
C ASN A 98 -31.82 -18.87 17.50
N PHE A 99 -32.71 -18.12 18.16
CA PHE A 99 -33.46 -18.60 19.33
C PHE A 99 -34.64 -19.52 18.98
N LYS A 100 -35.35 -19.25 17.87
CA LYS A 100 -36.44 -20.13 17.38
C LYS A 100 -35.90 -21.51 16.97
N LYS A 101 -34.72 -21.55 16.34
CA LYS A 101 -34.01 -22.80 16.01
C LYS A 101 -33.62 -23.62 17.24
N TRP A 102 -33.31 -22.97 18.37
CA TRP A 102 -32.85 -23.65 19.58
C TRP A 102 -33.99 -24.27 20.41
N LEU A 103 -35.17 -23.62 20.47
CA LEU A 103 -36.31 -24.09 21.28
C LEU A 103 -37.37 -24.88 20.49
N GLY A 104 -37.41 -24.77 19.16
CA GLY A 104 -38.37 -25.48 18.32
C GLY A 104 -39.85 -25.12 18.57
N LYS A 105 -40.13 -23.97 19.20
CA LYS A 105 -41.49 -23.52 19.57
C LYS A 105 -41.73 -22.05 19.15
N SER A 106 -42.96 -21.71 18.77
CA SER A 106 -43.43 -20.33 18.57
C SER A 106 -43.70 -19.63 19.91
N GLY A 107 -43.35 -18.35 20.01
CA GLY A 107 -43.56 -17.54 21.21
C GLY A 107 -42.80 -16.21 21.17
N ARG A 108 -42.94 -15.40 22.22
CA ARG A 108 -42.38 -14.05 22.38
C ARG A 108 -41.41 -13.97 23.55
N ILE A 109 -40.38 -13.13 23.43
CA ILE A 109 -39.42 -12.84 24.48
C ILE A 109 -39.70 -11.44 25.04
N TYR A 110 -39.89 -11.38 26.35
CA TYR A 110 -40.05 -10.16 27.13
C TYR A 110 -38.77 -9.89 27.89
N GLN A 111 -38.36 -8.62 27.93
CA GLN A 111 -37.17 -8.16 28.62
C GLN A 111 -37.58 -7.21 29.75
N MET A 112 -37.11 -7.50 30.96
CA MET A 112 -37.16 -6.56 32.10
C MET A 112 -35.73 -6.19 32.48
N GLU A 113 -35.49 -4.89 32.65
CA GLU A 113 -34.16 -4.34 32.94
C GLU A 113 -34.21 -3.54 34.24
N PHE A 114 -33.21 -3.72 35.10
CA PHE A 114 -33.13 -3.06 36.39
C PHE A 114 -31.69 -2.79 36.83
N ILE A 115 -31.44 -1.67 37.50
CA ILE A 115 -30.14 -1.31 38.08
C ILE A 115 -30.26 -1.36 39.61
N PRO A 116 -29.54 -2.27 40.30
CA PRO A 116 -29.50 -2.30 41.76
C PRO A 116 -29.02 -0.97 42.33
N THR A 117 -29.78 -0.45 43.29
CA THR A 117 -29.45 0.78 44.01
C THR A 117 -28.65 0.53 45.29
N GLU A 118 -28.66 -0.71 45.80
CA GLU A 118 -28.10 -1.09 47.09
C GLU A 118 -27.46 -2.48 47.01
N GLU A 119 -26.52 -2.79 47.90
CA GLU A 119 -25.97 -4.14 48.03
C GLU A 119 -26.97 -5.05 48.76
N GLY A 120 -27.13 -6.27 48.29
CA GLY A 120 -27.85 -7.30 49.03
C GLY A 120 -28.73 -8.19 48.16
N LYS A 121 -29.67 -8.87 48.81
CA LYS A 121 -30.59 -9.81 48.15
C LYS A 121 -31.76 -9.05 47.51
N TYR A 122 -31.99 -9.34 46.24
CA TYR A 122 -33.12 -8.87 45.47
C TYR A 122 -34.03 -10.04 45.11
N VAL A 123 -35.33 -9.80 45.13
CA VAL A 123 -36.35 -10.78 44.71
C VAL A 123 -37.04 -10.27 43.46
N VAL A 124 -37.07 -11.08 42.40
CA VAL A 124 -37.77 -10.79 41.15
C VAL A 124 -39.03 -11.62 41.07
N ASN A 125 -40.12 -10.99 40.67
CA ASN A 125 -41.38 -11.66 40.38
C ASN A 125 -41.81 -11.35 38.95
N PHE A 126 -42.38 -12.35 38.29
CA PHE A 126 -43.25 -12.14 37.15
C PHE A 126 -44.62 -12.73 37.44
N SER A 127 -45.66 -12.02 37.00
CA SER A 127 -47.04 -12.47 37.06
C SER A 127 -47.75 -12.16 35.75
N PHE A 128 -48.66 -13.04 35.35
CA PHE A 128 -49.52 -12.86 34.19
C PHE A 128 -50.97 -12.85 34.67
N LEU A 129 -51.75 -11.80 34.37
CA LEU A 129 -53.11 -11.61 34.90
C LEU A 129 -53.18 -11.72 36.45
N HIS A 130 -52.16 -11.21 37.14
CA HIS A 130 -51.99 -11.30 38.60
C HIS A 130 -51.76 -12.73 39.15
N HIS A 131 -51.55 -13.72 38.28
CA HIS A 131 -51.12 -15.06 38.68
C HIS A 131 -49.59 -15.18 38.57
N PRO A 132 -48.89 -15.68 39.61
CA PRO A 132 -47.44 -15.89 39.54
C PRO A 132 -47.07 -16.84 38.39
N ILE A 133 -45.99 -16.50 37.67
CA ILE A 133 -45.44 -17.40 36.65
C ILE A 133 -44.57 -18.45 37.33
N SER A 134 -44.74 -19.71 36.93
CA SER A 134 -43.95 -20.83 37.46
C SER A 134 -42.44 -20.57 37.33
N GLY A 135 -41.69 -20.84 38.40
CA GLY A 135 -40.26 -20.54 38.52
C GLY A 135 -39.92 -19.16 39.09
N PHE A 136 -40.91 -18.34 39.46
CA PHE A 136 -40.77 -17.11 40.24
C PHE A 136 -41.52 -17.21 41.59
N PRO A 137 -41.09 -16.49 42.66
CA PRO A 137 -39.98 -15.54 42.72
C PRO A 137 -38.61 -16.15 42.46
N LYS A 138 -37.71 -15.36 41.87
CA LYS A 138 -36.28 -15.66 41.82
C LYS A 138 -35.51 -14.70 42.71
N VAL A 139 -34.57 -15.25 43.49
CA VAL A 139 -33.70 -14.45 44.36
C VAL A 139 -32.32 -14.36 43.72
N PHE A 140 -31.78 -13.15 43.66
CA PHE A 140 -30.39 -12.91 43.26
C PHE A 140 -29.72 -11.98 44.27
N LYS A 141 -28.39 -11.99 44.31
CA LYS A 141 -27.61 -11.09 45.17
C LYS A 141 -26.92 -10.06 44.28
N ALA A 142 -27.20 -8.78 44.51
CA ALA A 142 -26.43 -7.69 43.94
C ALA A 142 -25.25 -7.40 44.86
N GLU A 143 -24.04 -7.42 44.30
CA GLU A 143 -22.81 -7.08 45.02
C GLU A 143 -22.40 -5.66 44.65
N LYS A 144 -21.70 -4.98 45.56
CA LYS A 144 -21.18 -3.64 45.31
C LYS A 144 -20.30 -3.68 44.05
N ALA A 145 -20.65 -2.88 43.04
CA ALA A 145 -19.77 -2.66 41.91
C ALA A 145 -18.43 -2.16 42.47
N THR A 146 -17.41 -3.02 42.41
CA THR A 146 -16.05 -2.57 42.64
C THR A 146 -15.80 -1.64 41.48
N ILE A 147 -15.67 -0.34 41.71
CA ILE A 147 -15.30 0.60 40.65
C ILE A 147 -13.99 0.09 40.09
N LYS A 148 -14.04 -0.62 38.96
CA LYS A 148 -12.86 -1.12 38.31
C LYS A 148 -12.33 0.05 37.53
N ASP A 149 -11.34 0.71 38.13
CA ASP A 149 -10.60 1.86 37.62
C ASP A 149 -10.47 1.78 36.08
N GLU A 150 -10.88 2.85 35.38
CA GLU A 150 -10.72 3.04 33.94
C GLU A 150 -9.29 2.74 33.44
N ASN A 151 -8.30 2.79 34.32
CA ASN A 151 -6.92 2.40 34.05
C ASN A 151 -6.71 0.90 33.77
N ASN A 152 -7.73 0.06 33.96
CA ASN A 152 -7.68 -1.36 33.62
C ASN A 152 -8.11 -1.66 32.17
N VAL A 153 -8.40 -0.62 31.35
CA VAL A 153 -8.50 -0.79 29.90
C VAL A 153 -7.10 -1.05 29.35
N ILE A 154 -6.92 -2.20 28.70
CA ILE A 154 -5.66 -2.62 28.08
C ILE A 154 -5.75 -2.33 26.59
N ILE A 155 -4.68 -1.77 26.01
CA ILE A 155 -4.60 -1.56 24.57
C ILE A 155 -3.43 -2.35 24.03
N ASN A 156 -3.72 -3.18 23.04
CA ASN A 156 -2.74 -3.95 22.33
C ASN A 156 -2.45 -3.24 21.00
N ILE A 157 -1.38 -2.47 21.00
CA ILE A 157 -0.83 -1.82 19.80
C ILE A 157 0.20 -2.78 19.18
N PRO A 158 -0.02 -3.30 17.96
CA PRO A 158 0.92 -4.20 17.32
C PRO A 158 2.20 -3.45 16.91
N GLN A 159 3.24 -4.22 16.55
CA GLN A 159 4.47 -3.70 15.90
C GLN A 159 5.13 -2.51 16.63
N ASN A 160 5.08 -2.48 17.97
CA ASN A 160 5.59 -1.38 18.80
C ASN A 160 5.03 0.01 18.44
N GLY A 161 3.85 0.07 17.82
CA GLY A 161 3.21 1.31 17.39
C GLY A 161 3.68 1.81 16.02
N GLU A 162 4.46 1.05 15.27
CA GLU A 162 4.76 1.36 13.86
C GLU A 162 3.71 0.74 12.94
N PHE A 163 3.24 1.51 11.96
CA PHE A 163 2.21 1.11 11.01
C PHE A 163 2.60 1.55 9.61
N LYS A 164 2.36 0.71 8.61
CA LYS A 164 2.64 1.04 7.21
C LYS A 164 1.54 1.92 6.64
N ILE A 165 1.94 2.96 5.91
CA ILE A 165 1.01 3.84 5.18
C ILE A 165 0.29 3.04 4.08
N GLY A 166 -1.01 3.27 3.93
CA GLY A 166 -1.87 2.61 2.93
C GLY A 166 -2.38 1.22 3.33
N ASP A 167 -1.74 0.54 4.28
CA ASP A 167 -2.19 -0.76 4.78
C ASP A 167 -3.34 -0.60 5.80
N LEU A 168 -4.30 -1.54 5.75
CA LEU A 168 -5.32 -1.66 6.79
C LEU A 168 -4.69 -2.04 8.13
N SER A 169 -4.77 -1.13 9.08
CA SER A 169 -4.18 -1.26 10.41
C SER A 169 -5.23 -1.61 11.46
N THR A 170 -4.84 -2.45 12.42
CA THR A 170 -5.74 -2.91 13.50
C THR A 170 -5.14 -2.70 14.89
N ILE A 171 -5.94 -2.17 15.82
CA ILE A 171 -5.60 -2.08 17.25
C ILE A 171 -6.72 -2.73 18.07
N VAL A 172 -6.36 -3.47 19.12
CA VAL A 172 -7.36 -4.09 20.01
C VAL A 172 -7.42 -3.37 21.34
N VAL A 173 -8.63 -3.00 21.75
CA VAL A 173 -8.95 -2.42 23.06
C VAL A 173 -9.68 -3.47 23.90
N ASP A 174 -9.06 -3.87 25.01
CA ASP A 174 -9.59 -4.83 25.96
C ASP A 174 -10.05 -4.13 27.25
N ALA A 175 -11.36 -4.00 27.37
CA ALA A 175 -12.06 -3.40 28.50
C ALA A 175 -12.81 -4.46 29.34
N ARG A 176 -12.40 -5.74 29.28
CA ARG A 176 -13.02 -6.82 30.08
C ARG A 176 -12.76 -6.71 31.59
N ASN A 177 -11.76 -5.93 31.98
CA ASN A 177 -11.39 -5.72 33.37
C ASN A 177 -11.82 -4.37 33.92
N VAL A 178 -12.68 -3.63 33.21
CA VAL A 178 -13.32 -2.40 33.71
C VAL A 178 -14.83 -2.58 33.83
N ASP A 179 -15.44 -1.63 34.54
CA ASP A 179 -16.90 -1.52 34.55
C ASP A 179 -17.42 -1.30 33.12
N PRO A 180 -18.61 -1.82 32.79
CA PRO A 180 -19.16 -1.61 31.47
C PRO A 180 -19.35 -0.13 31.18
N GLY A 181 -19.26 0.22 29.90
CA GLY A 181 -19.13 1.61 29.52
C GLY A 181 -19.11 1.83 28.02
N THR A 182 -18.94 3.10 27.66
CA THR A 182 -18.89 3.58 26.29
C THR A 182 -17.45 3.87 25.87
N LEU A 183 -17.05 3.31 24.73
CA LEU A 183 -15.76 3.59 24.08
C LEU A 183 -15.92 4.74 23.09
N LYS A 184 -15.05 5.75 23.17
CA LYS A 184 -14.85 6.75 22.10
C LYS A 184 -13.39 6.77 21.67
N VAL A 185 -13.16 6.81 20.37
CA VAL A 185 -11.83 6.76 19.76
C VAL A 185 -11.70 7.90 18.76
N ALA A 186 -10.53 8.55 18.75
CA ALA A 186 -10.13 9.47 17.70
C ALA A 186 -8.64 9.27 17.38
N ILE A 187 -8.30 9.19 16.10
CA ILE A 187 -6.92 9.19 15.63
C ILE A 187 -6.70 10.50 14.87
N PHE A 188 -5.60 11.19 15.17
CA PHE A 188 -5.21 12.43 14.49
C PHE A 188 -3.91 12.23 13.72
N ASP A 189 -3.88 12.74 12.50
CA ASP A 189 -2.70 12.83 11.64
C ASP A 189 -1.67 13.87 12.18
N PRO A 190 -0.47 13.97 11.62
CA PRO A 190 0.54 14.94 12.05
C PRO A 190 0.10 16.40 11.90
N GLU A 191 -0.86 16.67 11.02
CA GLU A 191 -1.46 17.99 10.78
C GLU A 191 -2.70 18.25 11.66
N SER A 192 -3.01 17.34 12.59
CA SER A 192 -4.17 17.39 13.48
C SER A 192 -5.54 17.19 12.82
N ASN A 193 -5.58 16.63 11.61
CA ASN A 193 -6.84 16.17 11.00
C ASN A 193 -7.24 14.81 11.58
N GLN A 194 -8.53 14.60 11.80
CA GLN A 194 -9.04 13.35 12.33
C GLN A 194 -9.18 12.29 11.22
N ILE A 195 -8.66 11.09 11.48
CA ILE A 195 -8.76 9.92 10.59
C ILE A 195 -10.02 9.11 10.91
N SER A 196 -10.62 8.52 9.88
CA SER A 196 -11.77 7.61 10.03
C SER A 196 -11.33 6.30 10.71
N VAL A 197 -12.10 5.87 11.71
CA VAL A 197 -11.85 4.63 12.46
C VAL A 197 -13.14 3.81 12.49
N ASP A 198 -13.08 2.61 11.95
CA ASP A 198 -14.15 1.61 12.08
C ASP A 198 -13.95 0.83 13.38
N ILE A 199 -15.01 0.71 14.19
CA ILE A 199 -14.97 0.10 15.53
C ILE A 199 -15.87 -1.13 15.53
N VAL A 200 -15.26 -2.31 15.66
CA VAL A 200 -15.96 -3.59 15.68
C VAL A 200 -15.90 -4.19 17.08
N GLN A 201 -17.05 -4.48 17.69
CA GLN A 201 -17.09 -5.21 18.96
C GLN A 201 -16.86 -6.70 18.73
N ILE A 202 -15.92 -7.31 19.45
CA ILE A 202 -15.52 -8.71 19.29
C ILE A 202 -16.29 -9.58 20.29
N TYR A 203 -17.09 -10.51 19.78
CA TYR A 203 -17.73 -11.56 20.57
C TYR A 203 -17.00 -12.89 20.36
N TRP A 204 -16.31 -13.41 21.37
CA TRP A 204 -15.68 -14.72 21.27
C TRP A 204 -16.74 -15.82 21.11
N LYS A 205 -16.61 -16.64 20.05
CA LYS A 205 -17.27 -17.95 19.97
C LYS A 205 -16.29 -19.00 20.51
N LYS A 206 -16.59 -19.59 21.67
CA LYS A 206 -15.74 -20.61 22.29
C LYS A 206 -16.15 -21.99 21.79
N GLU A 207 -15.31 -22.62 20.96
CA GLU A 207 -15.49 -24.03 20.59
C GLU A 207 -14.96 -24.96 21.70
N SER A 208 -15.84 -25.89 22.09
CA SER A 208 -15.63 -27.11 22.87
C SER A 208 -15.01 -27.05 24.29
N THR A 209 -15.86 -27.52 25.21
CA THR A 209 -15.57 -28.27 26.46
C THR A 209 -14.85 -27.55 27.62
N ASN A 210 -15.66 -27.26 28.65
CA ASN A 210 -15.29 -27.05 30.05
C ASN A 210 -14.41 -25.84 30.43
N LYS A 211 -15.05 -24.68 30.55
CA LYS A 211 -15.25 -23.89 31.80
C LYS A 211 -15.42 -22.40 31.49
N THR A 212 -16.42 -21.84 32.19
CA THR A 212 -16.81 -20.43 32.37
C THR A 212 -16.75 -19.51 31.15
N MET A 213 -17.94 -19.16 30.66
CA MET A 213 -18.17 -18.02 29.78
C MET A 213 -17.78 -16.76 30.55
N SER A 214 -16.78 -16.01 30.09
CA SER A 214 -16.51 -14.66 30.58
C SER A 214 -17.71 -13.79 30.22
N THR A 215 -18.40 -13.25 31.22
CA THR A 215 -19.59 -12.41 31.06
C THR A 215 -19.29 -10.99 30.57
N ASN A 216 -18.01 -10.62 30.42
CA ASN A 216 -17.63 -9.29 29.95
C ASN A 216 -17.28 -9.30 28.46
N HIS A 217 -18.18 -8.76 27.63
CA HIS A 217 -18.10 -8.69 26.16
C HIS A 217 -17.38 -7.42 25.64
N ASN A 218 -16.57 -6.77 26.48
CA ASN A 218 -15.97 -5.46 26.19
C ASN A 218 -14.60 -5.57 25.52
N MET A 219 -14.50 -6.26 24.38
CA MET A 219 -13.33 -6.15 23.50
C MET A 219 -13.72 -5.49 22.18
N PHE A 220 -12.87 -4.60 21.70
CA PHE A 220 -13.11 -3.82 20.49
C PHE A 220 -11.89 -3.90 19.57
N GLN A 221 -12.12 -4.07 18.28
CA GLN A 221 -11.13 -3.93 17.22
C GLN A 221 -11.33 -2.58 16.54
N LEU A 222 -10.24 -1.82 16.42
CA LEU A 222 -10.19 -0.56 15.70
C LEU A 222 -9.53 -0.83 14.36
N ASN A 223 -10.25 -0.59 13.25
CA ASN A 223 -9.74 -0.70 11.89
C ASN A 223 -9.57 0.71 11.32
N PHE A 224 -8.40 1.03 10.79
CA PHE A 224 -8.11 2.35 10.22
C PHE A 224 -6.99 2.27 9.18
N ASN A 225 -6.92 3.26 8.29
CA ASN A 225 -5.82 3.43 7.33
C ASN A 225 -5.05 4.70 7.65
N MET A 226 -3.72 4.62 7.63
CA MET A 226 -2.87 5.81 7.73
C MET A 226 -2.47 6.26 6.33
N GLU A 227 -2.72 7.54 6.01
CA GLU A 227 -2.43 8.09 4.69
C GLU A 227 -1.20 9.01 4.68
N LYS A 228 -0.84 9.58 5.84
CA LYS A 228 0.29 10.50 5.97
C LYS A 228 1.43 9.85 6.74
N PRO A 229 2.71 10.14 6.41
CA PRO A 229 3.85 9.69 7.21
C PRO A 229 3.95 10.45 8.52
N GLY A 230 4.60 9.83 9.51
CA GLY A 230 4.97 10.48 10.76
C GLY A 230 4.06 10.16 11.95
N THR A 231 4.10 11.04 12.94
CA THR A 231 3.51 10.78 14.26
C THR A 231 2.01 11.07 14.28
N HIS A 232 1.23 10.01 14.47
CA HIS A 232 -0.21 10.05 14.71
C HIS A 232 -0.51 9.92 16.20
N LYS A 233 -1.63 10.51 16.63
CA LYS A 233 -2.07 10.49 18.03
C LYS A 233 -3.40 9.77 18.16
N LEU A 234 -3.40 8.62 18.83
CA LEU A 234 -4.61 7.88 19.20
C LEU A 234 -5.10 8.34 20.57
N SER A 235 -6.29 8.92 20.59
CA SER A 235 -7.01 9.29 21.81
C SER A 235 -8.15 8.32 22.09
N ILE A 236 -8.17 7.77 23.30
CA ILE A 236 -9.22 6.84 23.74
C ILE A 236 -9.87 7.39 25.02
N LEU A 237 -11.20 7.42 25.00
CA LEU A 237 -12.03 7.76 26.15
C LEU A 237 -12.90 6.55 26.52
N TRP A 238 -12.90 6.19 27.80
CA TRP A 238 -13.83 5.23 28.40
C TRP A 238 -14.77 5.98 29.34
N ASN A 239 -16.09 5.90 29.10
CA ASN A 239 -17.10 6.66 29.85
C ASN A 239 -16.79 8.18 29.92
N GLY A 240 -16.25 8.72 28.83
CA GLY A 240 -15.88 10.14 28.72
C GLY A 240 -14.55 10.53 29.37
N LYS A 241 -13.87 9.62 30.09
CA LYS A 241 -12.56 9.86 30.70
C LYS A 241 -11.43 9.30 29.84
N LYS A 242 -10.29 10.01 29.79
CA LYS A 242 -9.06 9.50 29.15
C LYS A 242 -8.50 8.33 29.95
N ILE A 243 -8.17 7.26 29.25
CA ILE A 243 -7.51 6.09 29.86
C ILE A 243 -6.00 6.34 30.02
N LYS A 244 -5.35 5.56 30.89
CA LYS A 244 -3.91 5.65 31.16
C LYS A 244 -3.09 5.48 29.87
N GLY A 245 -2.10 6.35 29.65
CA GLY A 245 -1.22 6.30 28.47
C GLY A 245 -1.75 7.09 27.26
N CYS A 246 -2.95 7.65 27.34
CA CYS A 246 -3.52 8.48 26.30
C CYS A 246 -2.87 9.90 26.28
N PRO A 247 -2.56 10.48 25.10
CA PRO A 247 -2.67 9.87 23.78
C PRO A 247 -1.55 8.87 23.49
N PHE A 248 -1.90 7.79 22.80
CA PHE A 248 -0.93 6.80 22.31
C PHE A 248 -0.30 7.32 21.03
N ILE A 249 1.00 7.12 20.92
CA ILE A 249 1.77 7.51 19.73
C ILE A 249 1.77 6.33 18.76
N LEU A 250 1.26 6.58 17.56
CA LEU A 250 1.34 5.65 16.44
C LEU A 250 2.24 6.29 15.38
N LYS A 251 3.22 5.56 14.89
CA LYS A 251 4.18 6.05 13.90
C LYS A 251 3.82 5.44 12.54
N ALA A 252 3.28 6.27 11.67
CA ALA A 252 3.10 5.91 10.27
C ALA A 252 4.47 5.92 9.60
N ILE A 253 4.95 4.73 9.26
CA ILE A 253 6.21 4.56 8.53
C ILE A 253 5.92 4.37 7.05
N THR A 254 6.69 5.08 6.25
CA THR A 254 6.92 4.77 4.84
C THR A 254 7.83 3.55 4.81
N SER A 255 7.28 2.35 5.05
CA SER A 255 8.04 1.16 4.69
C SER A 255 7.97 1.03 3.15
N LEU A 256 8.82 1.78 2.47
CA LEU A 256 9.46 1.22 1.29
C LEU A 256 10.20 -0.01 1.84
N PRO A 257 9.85 -1.26 1.45
CA PRO A 257 10.72 -2.38 1.76
C PRO A 257 12.16 -2.03 1.39
N GLU A 258 13.13 -2.56 2.13
CA GLU A 258 14.56 -2.26 1.97
C GLU A 258 15.09 -2.40 0.52
N THR A 259 14.28 -2.96 -0.38
CA THR A 259 14.53 -3.38 -1.76
C THR A 259 13.57 -2.77 -2.79
N CYS A 260 13.02 -1.56 -2.59
CA CYS A 260 12.11 -0.95 -3.59
C CYS A 260 12.79 -0.60 -4.91
N LEU A 261 14.10 -0.36 -4.90
CA LEU A 261 14.86 -0.13 -6.11
C LEU A 261 15.39 -1.46 -6.63
N ARG A 262 14.71 -2.03 -7.62
CA ARG A 262 15.32 -3.04 -8.49
C ARG A 262 15.90 -2.31 -9.69
N SER A 263 17.13 -1.84 -9.54
CA SER A 263 17.83 -1.24 -10.66
C SER A 263 18.48 -2.35 -11.50
N ASN A 264 18.13 -2.38 -12.79
CA ASN A 264 18.96 -3.02 -13.82
C ASN A 264 20.02 -2.01 -14.28
N ILE A 265 20.65 -1.25 -13.38
CA ILE A 265 21.82 -0.43 -13.77
C ILE A 265 23.00 -1.40 -13.90
N VAL A 266 22.89 -2.17 -14.97
CA VAL A 266 23.80 -3.19 -15.45
C VAL A 266 24.97 -2.44 -16.06
N SER A 267 25.95 -2.10 -15.22
CA SER A 267 27.37 -1.90 -15.54
C SER A 267 27.81 -0.91 -16.65
N ASN A 268 27.02 -0.56 -17.66
CA ASN A 268 27.36 0.31 -18.79
C ASN A 268 26.09 1.01 -19.30
N ALA A 269 25.91 2.29 -18.98
CA ALA A 269 24.88 3.12 -19.61
C ALA A 269 25.45 3.83 -20.84
N TYR A 270 24.62 4.02 -21.87
CA TYR A 270 25.03 4.65 -23.11
C TYR A 270 24.23 5.92 -23.43
N VAL A 271 24.89 6.89 -24.04
CA VAL A 271 24.24 8.12 -24.54
C VAL A 271 23.12 7.76 -25.52
N ASN A 272 21.97 8.40 -25.35
CA ASN A 272 20.73 8.19 -26.11
C ASN A 272 20.06 6.81 -25.98
N GLU A 273 20.54 5.93 -25.09
CA GLU A 273 19.83 4.69 -24.77
C GLU A 273 18.95 4.84 -23.53
N THR A 274 17.77 4.22 -23.54
CA THR A 274 16.85 4.29 -22.40
C THR A 274 17.34 3.43 -21.24
N ILE A 275 17.64 4.07 -20.12
CA ILE A 275 17.91 3.43 -18.83
C ILE A 275 16.58 3.24 -18.11
N LYS A 276 16.35 2.03 -17.59
CA LYS A 276 15.13 1.66 -16.87
C LYS A 276 15.44 1.32 -15.42
N ILE A 277 14.83 2.03 -14.50
CA ILE A 277 14.89 1.77 -13.05
C ILE A 277 13.51 1.31 -12.59
N MET A 278 13.42 0.12 -12.02
CA MET A 278 12.16 -0.38 -11.46
C MET A 278 12.03 0.07 -10.01
N ILE A 279 10.85 0.56 -9.67
CA ILE A 279 10.47 1.07 -8.34
C ILE A 279 9.25 0.28 -7.88
N ASP A 280 9.45 -0.62 -6.93
CA ASP A 280 8.42 -1.54 -6.45
C ASP A 280 7.67 -1.02 -5.23
N ASN A 281 6.47 -1.57 -4.97
CA ASN A 281 5.66 -1.35 -3.78
C ASN A 281 5.19 0.11 -3.59
N ILE A 282 4.93 0.81 -4.68
CA ILE A 282 4.37 2.17 -4.67
C ILE A 282 2.84 2.13 -4.64
N GLY A 283 2.21 1.17 -5.33
CA GLY A 283 0.75 1.09 -5.44
C GLY A 283 0.14 2.39 -5.97
N ASP A 284 -0.98 2.82 -5.39
CA ASP A 284 -1.69 4.05 -5.79
C ASP A 284 -1.03 5.35 -5.27
N LEU A 285 0.13 5.26 -4.59
CA LEU A 285 0.79 6.41 -3.95
C LEU A 285 1.78 7.15 -4.87
N ILE A 286 1.68 6.99 -6.18
CA ILE A 286 2.59 7.58 -7.19
C ILE A 286 2.77 9.10 -7.03
N ASN A 287 1.74 9.82 -6.61
CA ASN A 287 1.78 11.28 -6.45
C ASN A 287 2.74 11.75 -5.34
N ASN A 288 3.25 10.83 -4.53
CA ASN A 288 4.23 11.11 -3.49
C ASN A 288 5.64 10.67 -3.89
N LEU A 289 5.85 10.19 -5.12
CA LEU A 289 7.13 9.76 -5.64
C LEU A 289 7.74 10.85 -6.53
N ASP A 290 8.86 11.42 -6.11
CA ASP A 290 9.64 12.37 -6.88
C ASP A 290 10.89 11.69 -7.41
N CYS A 291 11.14 11.81 -8.72
CA CYS A 291 12.28 11.21 -9.41
C CYS A 291 12.98 12.26 -10.28
N MET A 292 14.23 12.59 -9.93
CA MET A 292 15.07 13.51 -10.68
C MET A 292 16.35 12.80 -11.14
N CYS A 293 16.85 13.22 -12.30
CA CYS A 293 18.13 12.76 -12.83
C CYS A 293 18.93 13.98 -13.28
N PHE A 294 20.23 13.97 -13.00
CA PHE A 294 21.16 15.03 -13.33
C PHE A 294 22.36 14.48 -14.10
N ASP A 295 22.86 15.25 -15.06
CA ASP A 295 24.13 14.97 -15.74
C ASP A 295 25.35 15.41 -14.90
N SER A 296 26.55 15.24 -15.44
CA SER A 296 27.81 15.61 -14.78
C SER A 296 27.98 17.11 -14.51
N PHE A 297 27.14 17.96 -15.12
CA PHE A 297 27.10 19.40 -14.92
C PHE A 297 25.91 19.84 -14.05
N HIS A 298 25.24 18.89 -13.37
CA HIS A 298 24.02 19.09 -12.60
C HIS A 298 22.83 19.63 -13.42
N LYS A 299 22.83 19.44 -14.75
CA LYS A 299 21.69 19.78 -15.59
C LYS A 299 20.62 18.68 -15.46
N PRO A 300 19.34 19.05 -15.27
CA PRO A 300 18.27 18.06 -15.17
C PRO A 300 18.08 17.36 -16.52
N ILE A 301 17.95 16.03 -16.44
CA ILE A 301 17.65 15.15 -17.57
C ILE A 301 16.17 14.80 -17.53
N LYS A 302 15.56 14.67 -18.70
CA LYS A 302 14.17 14.26 -18.82
C LYS A 302 14.00 12.83 -18.26
N THR A 303 13.13 12.72 -17.28
CA THR A 303 12.68 11.45 -16.72
C THR A 303 11.22 11.19 -17.10
N VAL A 304 10.86 9.93 -17.32
CA VAL A 304 9.47 9.53 -17.60
C VAL A 304 9.12 8.36 -16.69
N LEU A 305 8.14 8.54 -15.82
CA LEU A 305 7.67 7.51 -14.90
C LEU A 305 6.39 6.88 -15.44
N GLU A 306 6.38 5.56 -15.58
CA GLU A 306 5.27 4.79 -16.15
C GLU A 306 4.91 3.59 -15.26
N PRO A 307 3.64 3.17 -15.18
CA PRO A 307 3.27 1.93 -14.50
C PRO A 307 3.96 0.73 -15.13
N ASN A 308 4.41 -0.22 -14.32
CA ASN A 308 4.95 -1.47 -14.83
C ASN A 308 3.80 -2.41 -15.22
N GLU A 309 3.71 -2.75 -16.50
CA GLU A 309 2.65 -3.64 -17.01
C GLU A 309 2.76 -5.09 -16.48
N ASN A 310 3.96 -5.51 -16.06
CA ASN A 310 4.23 -6.90 -15.65
C ASN A 310 4.08 -7.14 -14.14
N GLU A 311 4.28 -6.12 -13.31
CA GLU A 311 4.25 -6.22 -11.85
C GLU A 311 3.33 -5.16 -11.27
N LYS A 312 2.23 -5.59 -10.62
CA LYS A 312 1.32 -4.69 -9.91
C LYS A 312 2.06 -3.91 -8.83
N ASP A 313 1.59 -2.70 -8.56
CA ASP A 313 2.13 -1.79 -7.55
C ASP A 313 3.60 -1.38 -7.79
N SER A 314 4.10 -1.53 -9.01
CA SER A 314 5.46 -1.12 -9.41
C SER A 314 5.44 -0.17 -10.60
N TYR A 315 6.49 0.65 -10.70
CA TYR A 315 6.68 1.67 -11.73
C TYR A 315 8.06 1.56 -12.36
N VAL A 316 8.18 2.02 -13.60
CA VAL A 316 9.43 2.10 -14.36
C VAL A 316 9.77 3.56 -14.58
N LEU A 317 10.92 3.98 -14.04
CA LEU A 317 11.53 5.26 -14.33
C LEU A 317 12.45 5.10 -15.54
N ASN A 318 12.05 5.71 -16.66
CA ASN A 318 12.81 5.79 -17.90
C ASN A 318 13.65 7.06 -17.92
N ILE A 319 14.94 6.92 -18.23
CA ILE A 319 15.91 8.02 -18.33
C ILE A 319 16.63 7.91 -19.67
N ILE A 320 16.76 9.02 -20.39
CA ILE A 320 17.51 9.06 -21.66
C ILE A 320 18.64 10.09 -21.48
N PRO A 321 19.88 9.64 -21.20
CA PRO A 321 21.01 10.55 -21.04
C PRO A 321 21.46 11.10 -22.40
N GLU A 322 21.71 12.40 -22.47
CA GLU A 322 22.10 13.10 -23.72
C GLU A 322 23.61 13.38 -23.79
N SER A 323 24.33 13.21 -22.67
CA SER A 323 25.76 13.49 -22.55
C SER A 323 26.48 12.33 -21.85
N PRO A 324 27.78 12.12 -22.15
CA PRO A 324 28.61 11.17 -21.41
C PRO A 324 29.00 11.74 -20.04
N GLY A 325 29.41 10.88 -19.12
CA GLY A 325 29.93 11.24 -17.79
C GLY A 325 29.12 10.69 -16.63
N MET A 326 29.49 11.13 -15.42
CA MET A 326 28.82 10.72 -14.18
C MET A 326 27.44 11.35 -14.07
N HIS A 327 26.41 10.53 -13.95
CA HIS A 327 25.03 10.95 -13.77
C HIS A 327 24.57 10.58 -12.36
N GLN A 328 23.64 11.36 -11.81
CA GLN A 328 23.07 11.14 -10.48
C GLN A 328 21.56 11.04 -10.58
N VAL A 329 20.98 10.01 -9.96
CA VAL A 329 19.53 9.86 -9.82
C VAL A 329 19.15 10.04 -8.37
N GLU A 330 18.15 10.89 -8.16
CA GLU A 330 17.56 11.19 -6.87
C GLU A 330 16.09 10.75 -6.90
N ILE A 331 15.75 9.83 -6.01
CA ILE A 331 14.40 9.34 -5.80
C ILE A 331 14.02 9.62 -4.35
N SER A 332 12.89 10.28 -4.15
CA SER A 332 12.28 10.54 -2.84
C SER A 332 10.81 10.14 -2.82
N PHE A 333 10.34 9.66 -1.67
CA PHE A 333 8.98 9.24 -1.45
C PHE A 333 8.43 9.96 -0.21
N PHE A 334 7.31 10.66 -0.34
CA PHE A 334 6.79 11.61 0.65
C PHE A 334 7.85 12.63 1.14
N GLY A 335 8.74 13.07 0.23
CA GLY A 335 9.81 14.01 0.54
C GLY A 335 11.02 13.42 1.28
N GLU A 336 11.01 12.13 1.63
CA GLU A 336 12.17 11.44 2.22
C GLU A 336 12.93 10.63 1.16
N GLN A 337 14.28 10.64 1.19
CA GLN A 337 15.08 9.86 0.25
C GLN A 337 14.89 8.35 0.46
N VAL A 338 14.69 7.64 -0.64
CA VAL A 338 14.57 6.18 -0.59
C VAL A 338 15.94 5.54 -0.33
N LYS A 339 15.97 4.37 0.31
CA LYS A 339 17.24 3.65 0.57
C LYS A 339 17.97 3.36 -0.76
N GLY A 340 19.23 3.81 -0.87
CA GLY A 340 20.02 3.70 -2.10
C GLY A 340 19.96 4.93 -3.01
N SER A 341 19.05 5.88 -2.75
CA SER A 341 19.07 7.21 -3.34
C SER A 341 19.86 8.19 -2.44
N PRO A 342 20.62 9.14 -3.02
CA PRO A 342 20.92 9.22 -4.44
C PRO A 342 21.93 8.14 -4.85
N PHE A 343 21.90 7.72 -6.11
CA PHE A 343 22.94 6.84 -6.66
C PHE A 343 23.47 7.39 -7.98
N ASN A 344 24.72 7.03 -8.28
CA ASN A 344 25.44 7.50 -9.44
C ASN A 344 25.66 6.37 -10.45
N PHE A 345 25.67 6.70 -11.74
CA PHE A 345 26.04 5.79 -12.81
C PHE A 345 26.83 6.52 -13.89
N ASN A 346 27.72 5.81 -14.56
CA ASN A 346 28.53 6.38 -15.63
C ASN A 346 27.88 6.13 -16.99
N VAL A 347 27.73 7.20 -17.78
CA VAL A 347 27.26 7.13 -19.17
C VAL A 347 28.44 7.27 -20.11
N SER A 348 28.53 6.40 -21.11
CA SER A 348 29.57 6.43 -22.15
C SER A 348 28.96 6.41 -23.54
N TYR A 349 29.75 6.62 -24.58
CA TYR A 349 29.27 6.32 -25.94
C TYR A 349 29.32 4.81 -26.18
N PRO A 350 28.35 4.25 -26.92
CA PRO A 350 28.44 2.86 -27.36
C PRO A 350 29.64 2.70 -28.32
N ILE A 351 30.25 1.51 -28.32
CA ILE A 351 31.35 1.22 -29.24
C ILE A 351 30.83 1.28 -30.67
N ASN A 352 31.36 2.20 -31.47
CA ASN A 352 30.96 2.36 -32.87
C ASN A 352 32.12 2.89 -33.72
N ALA A 353 32.67 2.04 -34.59
CA ALA A 353 33.80 2.38 -35.47
C ALA A 353 33.49 3.52 -36.45
N LYS A 354 32.21 3.73 -36.79
CA LYS A 354 31.79 4.81 -37.71
C LYS A 354 31.91 6.20 -37.10
N ASN A 355 31.92 6.28 -35.76
CA ASN A 355 32.08 7.54 -35.03
C ASN A 355 33.56 7.93 -34.85
N VAL A 356 34.51 7.06 -35.20
CA VAL A 356 35.93 7.41 -35.23
C VAL A 356 36.19 8.33 -36.43
N LYS A 357 36.81 9.49 -36.17
CA LYS A 357 37.25 10.41 -37.23
C LYS A 357 38.72 10.16 -37.51
N VAL A 358 39.06 10.02 -38.79
CA VAL A 358 40.44 9.84 -39.26
C VAL A 358 40.74 10.88 -40.32
N TYR A 359 41.84 11.61 -40.15
CA TYR A 359 42.28 12.66 -41.08
C TYR A 359 43.81 12.83 -41.01
N GLY A 360 44.39 13.58 -41.95
CA GLY A 360 45.84 13.88 -41.97
C GLY A 360 46.49 13.65 -43.34
N PRO A 361 47.70 14.21 -43.55
CA PRO A 361 48.41 14.14 -44.83
C PRO A 361 48.76 12.71 -45.28
N GLY A 362 48.87 11.77 -44.33
CA GLY A 362 49.15 10.35 -44.58
C GLY A 362 48.01 9.55 -45.17
N LEU A 363 46.82 10.14 -45.28
CA LEU A 363 45.65 9.55 -45.96
C LEU A 363 45.48 10.06 -47.40
N ILE A 364 46.41 10.87 -47.89
CA ILE A 364 46.34 11.48 -49.22
C ILE A 364 47.57 11.02 -50.02
N SER A 365 47.42 10.70 -51.31
CA SER A 365 48.56 10.47 -52.20
C SER A 365 49.41 11.74 -52.36
N GLY A 366 50.73 11.63 -52.56
CA GLY A 366 51.58 12.82 -52.64
C GLY A 366 53.07 12.51 -52.66
N LEU A 367 53.90 13.55 -52.65
CA LEU A 367 55.35 13.43 -52.54
C LEU A 367 55.74 12.86 -51.16
N ILE A 368 56.81 12.07 -51.14
CA ILE A 368 57.48 11.66 -49.92
C ILE A 368 58.18 12.87 -49.31
N ASP A 369 57.78 13.25 -48.10
CA ASP A 369 58.41 14.27 -47.27
C ASP A 369 58.37 13.84 -45.79
N GLU A 370 58.87 14.69 -44.89
CA GLU A 370 59.01 14.38 -43.45
C GLU A 370 57.65 14.17 -42.74
N ASP A 371 56.60 14.85 -43.20
CA ASP A 371 55.28 14.87 -42.54
C ASP A 371 54.22 14.04 -43.30
N LYS A 372 54.57 13.50 -44.47
CA LYS A 372 53.65 12.75 -45.32
C LYS A 372 53.00 11.58 -44.61
N GLY A 373 53.65 10.98 -43.62
CA GLY A 373 53.17 9.80 -42.91
C GLY A 373 52.15 10.06 -41.79
N ILE A 374 51.82 11.32 -41.48
CA ILE A 374 51.04 11.69 -40.28
C ILE A 374 49.54 11.47 -40.50
N ILE A 375 48.91 10.75 -39.56
CA ILE A 375 47.48 10.44 -39.51
C ILE A 375 46.99 10.68 -38.08
N TYR A 376 45.88 11.40 -37.95
CA TYR A 376 45.20 11.69 -36.69
C TYR A 376 43.93 10.85 -36.58
N VAL A 377 43.71 10.26 -35.39
CA VAL A 377 42.54 9.44 -35.07
C VAL A 377 41.86 10.00 -33.82
N GLN A 378 40.61 10.46 -33.96
CA GLN A 378 39.77 10.93 -32.85
C GLN A 378 38.69 9.90 -32.53
N THR A 379 38.54 9.59 -31.24
CA THR A 379 37.67 8.50 -30.76
C THR A 379 36.69 8.96 -29.66
N ASP A 380 36.52 10.27 -29.49
CA ASP A 380 35.72 10.92 -28.44
C ASP A 380 34.27 10.40 -28.38
N GLN A 381 33.66 10.13 -29.53
CA GLN A 381 32.27 9.65 -29.65
C GLN A 381 32.15 8.20 -30.08
N ALA A 382 33.26 7.45 -30.12
CA ALA A 382 33.31 6.09 -30.62
C ALA A 382 33.15 5.02 -29.51
N GLY A 383 32.89 5.44 -28.28
CA GLY A 383 32.88 4.60 -27.09
C GLY A 383 34.28 4.13 -26.70
N SER A 384 34.44 3.45 -25.55
CA SER A 384 35.75 2.90 -25.17
C SER A 384 36.06 1.64 -25.96
N GLY A 385 37.11 1.66 -26.79
CA GLY A 385 37.44 0.57 -27.71
C GLY A 385 38.94 0.40 -27.96
N LEU A 386 39.29 -0.59 -28.78
CA LEU A 386 40.68 -0.90 -29.14
C LEU A 386 41.01 -0.37 -30.53
N LEU A 387 41.97 0.56 -30.64
CA LEU A 387 42.52 1.00 -31.92
C LEU A 387 43.50 -0.05 -32.47
N GLN A 388 43.31 -0.50 -33.71
CA GLN A 388 44.25 -1.35 -34.42
C GLN A 388 44.64 -0.72 -35.75
N VAL A 389 45.94 -0.70 -36.03
CA VAL A 389 46.52 -0.06 -37.22
C VAL A 389 47.41 -1.08 -37.94
N ALA A 390 47.17 -1.29 -39.23
CA ALA A 390 48.01 -2.13 -40.07
C ALA A 390 48.27 -1.46 -41.42
N ILE A 391 49.54 -1.23 -41.73
CA ILE A 391 49.97 -0.58 -42.97
C ILE A 391 50.75 -1.60 -43.80
N GLN A 392 50.35 -1.73 -45.06
CA GLN A 392 51.03 -2.53 -46.07
C GLN A 392 51.60 -1.60 -47.12
N GLY A 393 52.83 -1.86 -47.58
CA GLY A 393 53.49 -1.05 -48.59
C GLY A 393 54.68 -1.80 -49.19
N PRO A 394 55.54 -1.10 -49.97
CA PRO A 394 56.79 -1.64 -50.47
C PRO A 394 57.61 -2.29 -49.34
N LYS A 395 58.28 -3.41 -49.66
CA LYS A 395 59.07 -4.17 -48.67
C LYS A 395 60.16 -3.26 -48.09
N ASN A 396 60.17 -3.10 -46.77
CA ASN A 396 61.05 -2.16 -46.05
C ASN A 396 60.92 -0.73 -46.58
N GLY A 397 59.71 -0.26 -46.94
CA GLY A 397 59.50 1.06 -47.52
C GLY A 397 59.15 2.17 -46.53
N PHE A 398 58.93 1.84 -45.26
CA PHE A 398 58.38 2.80 -44.28
C PHE A 398 58.75 2.45 -42.82
N LYS A 399 58.55 3.39 -41.89
CA LYS A 399 58.77 3.22 -40.44
C LYS A 399 57.51 3.65 -39.69
N LEU A 400 56.92 2.74 -38.91
CA LEU A 400 55.71 3.03 -38.14
C LEU A 400 56.01 3.40 -36.69
N SER A 401 55.50 4.55 -36.25
CA SER A 401 55.35 4.94 -34.86
C SER A 401 53.89 5.31 -34.57
N VAL A 402 53.45 5.04 -33.34
CA VAL A 402 52.10 5.40 -32.85
C VAL A 402 52.29 6.10 -31.52
N ASN A 403 51.86 7.35 -31.44
CA ASN A 403 51.95 8.18 -30.25
C ASN A 403 50.54 8.47 -29.72
N TYR A 404 50.33 8.09 -28.46
CA TYR A 404 49.13 8.46 -27.70
C TYR A 404 49.44 9.79 -27.00
N ASN A 405 49.17 10.90 -27.68
CA ASN A 405 49.44 12.22 -27.14
C ASN A 405 48.17 12.72 -26.44
N GLU A 406 48.11 12.58 -25.11
CA GLU A 406 47.05 13.19 -24.29
C GLU A 406 47.11 14.73 -24.34
N GLU A 407 48.27 15.30 -24.69
CA GLU A 407 48.53 16.75 -24.74
C GLU A 407 48.31 17.37 -26.13
N GLU A 408 48.28 16.58 -27.22
CA GLU A 408 47.97 17.08 -28.57
C GLU A 408 46.45 17.06 -28.78
N GLU A 409 45.78 18.02 -28.14
CA GLU A 409 44.37 18.29 -28.34
C GLU A 409 44.16 19.02 -29.67
N PHE A 410 43.75 18.31 -30.72
CA PHE A 410 43.17 18.95 -31.90
C PHE A 410 41.70 19.27 -31.59
N GLU A 411 41.37 20.57 -31.53
CA GLU A 411 40.03 21.06 -31.14
C GLU A 411 39.57 20.62 -29.74
N GLY A 412 40.49 20.46 -28.79
CA GLY A 412 40.14 20.07 -27.41
C GLY A 412 39.78 18.58 -27.24
N CYS A 413 40.03 17.75 -28.26
CA CYS A 413 39.70 16.33 -28.26
C CYS A 413 40.97 15.45 -28.20
N PRO A 414 40.99 14.41 -27.34
CA PRO A 414 42.09 13.43 -27.31
C PRO A 414 42.27 12.81 -28.70
N THR A 415 43.48 12.92 -29.23
CA THR A 415 43.81 12.47 -30.59
C THR A 415 44.98 11.50 -30.54
N VAL A 416 44.87 10.36 -31.25
CA VAL A 416 45.97 9.43 -31.44
C VAL A 416 46.69 9.75 -32.75
N THR A 417 48.00 9.95 -32.68
CA THR A 417 48.83 10.29 -33.85
C THR A 417 49.59 9.06 -34.33
N ILE A 418 49.32 8.64 -35.56
CA ILE A 418 50.03 7.57 -36.27
C ILE A 418 50.99 8.22 -37.26
N ASN A 419 52.26 7.82 -37.26
CA ASN A 419 53.23 8.27 -38.27
C ASN A 419 53.92 7.07 -38.91
N TYR A 420 53.69 6.87 -40.21
CA TYR A 420 54.29 5.75 -40.94
C TYR A 420 55.52 6.10 -41.78
N GLN A 421 56.02 7.34 -41.75
CA GLN A 421 57.27 7.81 -42.39
C GLN A 421 57.70 7.00 -43.64
N PRO A 422 57.04 7.20 -44.80
CA PRO A 422 57.41 6.52 -46.03
C PRO A 422 58.77 7.02 -46.56
N TYR A 423 59.59 6.13 -47.12
CA TYR A 423 60.85 6.47 -47.80
C TYR A 423 61.06 5.69 -49.11
N MET A 424 60.02 4.97 -49.57
CA MET A 424 59.96 4.37 -50.90
C MET A 424 58.64 4.73 -51.57
N SER A 425 58.68 5.05 -52.86
CA SER A 425 57.46 5.26 -53.63
C SER A 425 56.68 3.97 -53.83
N GLY A 426 55.38 4.11 -54.00
CA GLY A 426 54.47 3.00 -54.26
C GLY A 426 53.15 3.12 -53.51
N LEU A 427 52.34 2.08 -53.68
CA LEU A 427 51.04 1.95 -53.04
C LEU A 427 51.17 1.52 -51.58
N TYR A 428 50.51 2.26 -50.71
CA TYR A 428 50.32 1.95 -49.30
C TYR A 428 48.84 1.69 -49.02
N VAL A 429 48.54 0.61 -48.30
CA VAL A 429 47.20 0.25 -47.84
C VAL A 429 47.18 0.36 -46.32
N ILE A 430 46.44 1.33 -45.81
CA ILE A 430 46.35 1.68 -44.40
C ILE A 430 45.01 1.18 -43.86
N ASN A 431 45.07 0.20 -42.96
CA ASN A 431 43.91 -0.34 -42.29
C ASN A 431 43.85 0.25 -40.88
N ILE A 432 42.76 0.95 -40.58
CA ILE A 432 42.45 1.45 -39.25
C ILE A 432 41.14 0.79 -38.82
N LEU A 433 41.19 0.10 -37.67
CA LEU A 433 40.06 -0.60 -37.09
C LEU A 433 39.82 -0.10 -35.66
N TRP A 434 38.56 -0.06 -35.27
CA TRP A 434 38.11 0.24 -33.91
C TRP A 434 37.32 -0.95 -33.37
N SER A 435 37.83 -1.58 -32.31
CA SER A 435 37.26 -2.79 -31.70
C SER A 435 36.97 -3.91 -32.71
N GLY A 436 37.83 -4.07 -33.72
CA GLY A 436 37.73 -5.11 -34.74
C GLY A 436 36.91 -4.74 -35.98
N GLU A 437 36.29 -3.57 -36.05
CA GLU A 437 35.58 -3.08 -37.24
C GLU A 437 36.35 -1.96 -37.95
N HIS A 438 36.27 -1.92 -39.29
CA HIS A 438 36.84 -0.81 -40.06
C HIS A 438 36.15 0.51 -39.72
N VAL A 439 36.95 1.54 -39.45
CA VAL A 439 36.45 2.92 -39.34
C VAL A 439 35.99 3.43 -40.70
N SER A 440 35.24 4.53 -40.71
CA SER A 440 34.76 5.16 -41.94
C SER A 440 35.92 5.41 -42.93
N SER A 441 35.77 4.94 -44.17
CA SER A 441 36.76 5.03 -45.27
C SER A 441 38.02 4.15 -45.15
N SER A 442 38.14 3.34 -44.09
CA SER A 442 39.16 2.29 -44.01
C SER A 442 38.72 1.06 -44.83
N PRO A 443 39.62 0.41 -45.60
CA PRO A 443 41.04 0.73 -45.75
C PRO A 443 41.30 1.95 -46.64
N PHE A 444 42.31 2.74 -46.28
CA PHE A 444 42.78 3.87 -47.08
C PHE A 444 43.87 3.40 -48.04
N GLN A 445 43.78 3.82 -49.29
CA GLN A 445 44.79 3.56 -50.32
C GLN A 445 45.44 4.88 -50.70
N VAL A 446 46.75 4.97 -50.52
CA VAL A 446 47.55 6.17 -50.81
C VAL A 446 48.78 5.78 -51.59
N TYR A 447 49.16 6.62 -52.54
CA TYR A 447 50.37 6.42 -53.33
C TYR A 447 51.37 7.52 -52.99
N ASN A 448 52.53 7.11 -52.48
CA ASN A 448 53.63 8.01 -52.14
C ASN A 448 54.60 8.07 -53.32
N CYS A 449 55.00 9.27 -53.73
CA CYS A 449 55.78 9.54 -54.95
C CYS A 449 57.17 10.07 -54.61
N ASN A 450 58.18 9.74 -55.42
CA ASN A 450 59.53 10.28 -55.24
C ASN A 450 59.68 11.69 -55.85
N ASP A 451 58.91 12.00 -56.90
CA ASP A 451 59.01 13.27 -57.61
C ASP A 451 57.66 13.75 -58.18
N GLN A 452 57.66 15.00 -58.67
CA GLN A 452 56.48 15.69 -59.17
C GLN A 452 55.92 15.04 -60.46
N ASN A 453 56.77 14.41 -61.28
CA ASN A 453 56.30 13.75 -62.50
C ASN A 453 55.45 12.52 -62.14
N GLU A 454 55.91 11.70 -61.19
CA GLU A 454 55.16 10.53 -60.70
C GLU A 454 53.80 10.96 -60.10
N LEU A 455 53.77 12.08 -59.37
CA LEU A 455 52.54 12.63 -58.82
C LEU A 455 51.56 13.12 -59.90
N GLU A 456 52.06 13.81 -60.94
CA GLU A 456 51.25 14.25 -62.07
C GLU A 456 50.66 13.08 -62.86
N GLU A 457 51.39 11.97 -63.00
CA GLU A 457 50.87 10.77 -63.66
C GLU A 457 49.69 10.12 -62.92
N ILE A 458 49.66 10.23 -61.59
CA ILE A 458 48.52 9.79 -60.76
C ILE A 458 47.31 10.70 -61.00
N TYR A 459 47.51 12.02 -60.94
CA TYR A 459 46.40 12.98 -61.13
C TYR A 459 45.86 13.00 -62.56
N CYS A 460 46.71 12.74 -63.56
CA CYS A 460 46.30 12.62 -64.96
C CYS A 460 45.69 11.25 -65.31
N GLY A 461 45.52 10.34 -64.33
CA GLY A 461 44.81 9.08 -64.51
C GLY A 461 45.56 7.99 -65.29
N LYS A 462 46.89 8.09 -65.40
CA LYS A 462 47.74 7.03 -65.98
C LYS A 462 47.95 5.85 -65.02
N ILE A 463 47.71 6.07 -63.72
CA ILE A 463 47.68 5.08 -62.67
C ILE A 463 46.19 4.95 -62.21
N PRO A 464 45.63 3.74 -62.03
CA PRO A 464 44.17 3.53 -61.86
C PRO A 464 43.50 4.43 -60.80
N ALA A 465 42.31 4.95 -61.09
CA ALA A 465 41.57 5.90 -60.24
C ALA A 465 41.20 5.41 -58.82
N ASN A 466 41.46 4.14 -58.51
CA ASN A 466 41.18 3.52 -57.21
C ASN A 466 42.10 4.06 -56.08
N TYR A 467 43.13 4.84 -56.42
CA TYR A 467 44.15 5.37 -55.49
C TYR A 467 43.92 6.81 -55.02
N LEU A 468 42.77 7.40 -55.35
CA LEU A 468 42.43 8.78 -54.98
C LEU A 468 41.28 8.76 -53.97
N THR A 469 41.61 8.60 -52.69
CA THR A 469 40.67 9.00 -51.62
C THR A 469 40.74 10.53 -51.49
N VAL A 470 40.03 11.26 -52.34
CA VAL A 470 39.84 12.69 -52.14
C VAL A 470 38.78 12.84 -51.05
N SER A 471 39.22 13.02 -49.80
CA SER A 471 38.32 13.45 -48.73
C SER A 471 37.77 14.82 -49.09
N ARG A 472 36.52 14.88 -49.58
CA ARG A 472 35.81 16.10 -49.99
C ARG A 472 35.55 17.10 -48.85
N SER A 473 36.09 16.89 -47.64
CA SER A 473 35.77 17.69 -46.45
C SER A 473 36.85 18.71 -46.02
N CYS A 474 37.99 18.84 -46.70
CA CYS A 474 39.06 19.73 -46.19
C CYS A 474 39.67 20.74 -47.18
N PHE A 475 39.11 20.92 -48.38
CA PHE A 475 39.51 22.02 -49.27
C PHE A 475 38.28 22.68 -49.88
N GLN A 476 37.62 23.55 -49.10
CA GLN A 476 37.05 24.74 -49.70
C GLN A 476 38.16 25.78 -49.76
N ASP A 477 38.33 26.32 -50.95
CA ASP A 477 39.25 27.38 -51.36
C ASP A 477 40.67 26.95 -51.79
N SER A 478 41.01 27.42 -53.00
CA SER A 478 42.27 27.32 -53.72
C SER A 478 42.70 25.94 -54.22
N PHE A 479 42.20 25.55 -55.39
CA PHE A 479 42.95 25.49 -56.66
C PHE A 479 42.05 24.80 -57.70
N ILE A 480 41.40 25.62 -58.52
CA ILE A 480 40.81 25.17 -59.79
C ILE A 480 41.94 25.25 -60.82
N CYS A 481 42.23 24.13 -61.48
CA CYS A 481 42.86 24.12 -62.80
C CYS A 481 41.76 24.02 -63.84
#